data_AF-A0A2V6EXN9-F1
#
_entry.id   AF-A0A2V6EXN9-F1
#
_cell.length_a   1.000
_cell.length_b   1.000
_cell.length_c   1.000
_cell.angle_alpha   90.00
_cell.angle_beta   90.00
_cell.angle_gamma   90.00
#
_symmetry.space_group_name_H-M   'P 1'
#
loop_
_entity.id
_entity.type
_entity.pdbx_description
1 polymer ?
#
loop_
_entity_poly.entity_id
_entity_poly.type
_entity_poly.pdbx_seq_one_letter_code
_entity_poly.pdbx_strand_id
1 'polypeptide(L)'
;AAFAIHVARWFRPDLVVIDLTTSATDAEIIAKQLQKDRDLSEVPLLSLSNLFRRANSCLILHGYSFLAVPVKIDQLLRGVEHLLFGKD
;
A
#
# COMPACT_ATOMS: atom_id res chain seq x y z
N ALA A 1 11.63 -2.31 8.74
CA ALA A 1 11.62 -1.20 7.74
C ALA A 1 12.78 -1.18 6.73
N ALA A 2 14.06 -1.09 7.15
CA ALA A 2 15.19 -0.78 6.25
C ALA A 2 15.39 -1.76 5.07
N PHE A 3 15.25 -3.06 5.31
CA PHE A 3 15.38 -4.09 4.26
C PHE A 3 14.31 -3.92 3.16
N ALA A 4 13.05 -3.66 3.53
CA ALA A 4 11.96 -3.47 2.58
C ALA A 4 12.22 -2.28 1.64
N ILE A 5 12.73 -1.17 2.18
CA ILE A 5 13.09 0.02 1.39
C ILE A 5 14.26 -0.27 0.45
N HIS A 6 15.28 -1.00 0.91
CA HIS A 6 16.39 -1.41 0.06
C HIS A 6 15.91 -2.26 -1.13
N VAL A 7 15.07 -3.26 -0.87
CA VAL A 7 14.51 -4.13 -1.92
C VAL A 7 13.65 -3.32 -2.88
N ALA A 8 12.79 -2.41 -2.39
CA ALA A 8 11.95 -1.58 -3.25
C ALA A 8 12.78 -0.71 -4.21
N ARG A 9 13.89 -0.12 -3.74
CA ARG A 9 14.79 0.66 -4.60
C ARG A 9 15.49 -0.18 -5.66
N TRP A 10 15.90 -1.38 -5.28
CA TRP A 10 16.61 -2.29 -6.18
C TRP A 10 15.68 -2.92 -7.22
N PHE A 11 14.50 -3.37 -6.79
CA PHE A 11 13.52 -4.05 -7.63
C PHE A 11 12.69 -3.07 -8.48
N ARG A 12 12.46 -1.84 -7.99
CA ARG A 12 11.58 -0.82 -8.60
C ARG A 12 10.18 -1.37 -8.93
N PRO A 13 9.38 -1.68 -7.89
CA PRO A 13 8.06 -2.25 -8.08
C PRO A 13 7.10 -1.28 -8.76
N ASP A 14 6.11 -1.84 -9.42
CA ASP A 14 4.91 -1.18 -9.93
C ASP A 14 3.84 -1.00 -8.84
N LEU A 15 3.85 -1.81 -7.78
CA LEU A 15 2.97 -1.70 -6.62
C LEU A 15 3.69 -2.16 -5.34
N VAL A 16 3.49 -1.44 -4.24
CA VAL A 16 3.89 -1.92 -2.91
C VAL A 16 2.65 -2.29 -2.10
N VAL A 17 2.68 -3.45 -1.45
CA VAL A 17 1.65 -3.86 -0.49
C VAL A 17 2.26 -3.97 0.90
N ILE A 18 1.65 -3.33 1.89
CA ILE A 18 2.12 -3.35 3.28
C ILE A 18 1.02 -3.85 4.21
N ASP A 19 1.37 -4.79 5.07
CA ASP A 19 0.50 -5.26 6.15
C ASP A 19 0.68 -4.40 7.42
N LEU A 20 -0.35 -3.64 7.78
CA LEU A 20 -0.40 -2.81 8.99
C LEU A 20 -0.79 -3.62 10.24
N THR A 21 -1.21 -4.88 10.10
CA THR A 21 -1.70 -5.69 11.21
C THR A 21 -0.58 -6.23 12.10
N THR A 22 0.61 -6.40 11.53
CA THR A 22 1.77 -7.01 12.20
C THR A 22 2.61 -5.98 12.95
N SER A 23 2.84 -4.80 12.36
CA SER A 23 3.51 -3.68 13.03
C SER A 23 3.15 -2.35 12.36
N ALA A 24 2.19 -1.63 12.96
CA ALA A 24 1.76 -0.33 12.46
C ALA A 24 2.91 0.70 12.40
N THR A 25 3.82 0.67 13.38
CA THR A 25 4.97 1.59 13.45
C THR A 25 5.94 1.38 12.29
N ASP A 26 6.28 0.13 11.98
CA ASP A 26 7.20 -0.17 10.86
C ASP A 26 6.58 0.22 9.51
N ALA A 27 5.29 -0.04 9.35
CA ALA A 27 4.57 0.30 8.15
C ALA A 27 4.48 1.81 7.90
N GLU A 28 4.24 2.61 8.95
CA GLU A 28 4.29 4.08 8.84
C GLU A 28 5.68 4.58 8.45
N ILE A 29 6.74 3.98 9.00
CA ILE A 29 8.12 4.32 8.65
C ILE A 29 8.38 4.00 7.17
N ILE A 30 7.96 2.83 6.70
CA ILE A 30 8.12 2.42 5.30
C ILE A 30 7.34 3.37 4.39
N ALA A 31 6.06 3.65 4.67
CA ALA A 31 5.24 4.55 3.87
C ALA A 31 5.86 5.95 3.78
N LYS A 32 6.32 6.53 4.90
CA LYS A 32 7.00 7.84 4.91
C LYS A 32 8.31 7.83 4.12
N GLN A 33 9.06 6.72 4.15
CA GLN A 33 10.30 6.61 3.38
C GLN A 33 10.04 6.49 1.87
N LEU A 34 9.02 5.73 1.47
CA LEU A 34 8.61 5.62 0.07
C LEU A 34 8.13 6.98 -0.48
N GLN A 35 7.34 7.75 0.27
CA GLN A 35 6.89 9.09 -0.16
C GLN A 35 8.03 10.08 -0.38
N LYS A 36 9.09 9.99 0.44
CA LYS A 36 10.24 10.89 0.36
C LYS A 36 11.23 10.49 -0.72
N ASP A 37 11.11 9.27 -1.24
CA ASP A 37 12.00 8.74 -2.25
C ASP A 37 11.48 9.11 -3.64
N ARG A 38 12.25 9.92 -4.37
CA ARG A 38 11.83 10.46 -5.68
C ARG A 38 11.52 9.37 -6.70
N ASP A 39 12.22 8.23 -6.64
CA ASP A 39 12.05 7.14 -7.60
C ASP A 39 10.88 6.22 -7.23
N LEU A 40 10.37 6.31 -5.99
CA LEU A 40 9.32 5.44 -5.48
C LEU A 40 8.05 6.21 -5.05
N SER A 41 8.07 7.54 -5.03
CA SER A 41 6.94 8.37 -4.59
C SER A 41 5.71 8.26 -5.49
N GLU A 42 5.91 7.86 -6.75
CA GLU A 42 4.83 7.62 -7.72
C GLU A 42 4.34 6.17 -7.70
N VAL A 43 5.05 5.26 -7.01
CA VAL A 43 4.64 3.87 -6.89
C VAL A 43 3.43 3.79 -5.95
N PRO A 44 2.29 3.23 -6.39
CA PRO A 44 1.12 3.09 -5.54
C PRO A 44 1.41 2.24 -4.31
N LEU A 45 0.80 2.63 -3.17
CA LEU A 45 0.87 1.87 -1.93
C LEU A 45 -0.50 1.34 -1.52
N LEU A 46 -0.61 0.02 -1.39
CA LEU A 46 -1.78 -0.67 -0.85
C LEU A 46 -1.51 -1.12 0.59
N SER A 47 -2.25 -0.58 1.54
CA SER A 47 -2.13 -0.92 2.95
C SER A 47 -3.24 -1.89 3.40
N LEU A 48 -2.86 -3.03 3.99
CA LEU A 48 -3.79 -3.98 4.62
C LEU A 48 -3.93 -3.63 6.10
N SER A 49 -5.15 -3.48 6.60
CA SER A 49 -5.37 -3.03 7.99
C SER A 49 -6.50 -3.79 8.67
N ASN A 50 -6.39 -3.99 9.99
CA ASN A 50 -7.47 -4.54 10.82
C ASN A 50 -8.46 -3.44 11.30
N LEU A 51 -8.33 -2.21 10.79
CA LEU A 51 -9.15 -1.09 11.24
C LEU A 51 -10.61 -1.22 10.78
N PHE A 52 -11.43 -1.79 11.65
CA PHE A 52 -12.90 -1.69 11.63
C PHE A 52 -13.44 -0.26 11.73
N ARG A 53 -12.59 0.78 11.86
CA ARG A 53 -13.02 2.12 12.32
C ARG A 53 -12.83 3.30 11.38
N ARG A 54 -12.27 3.17 10.16
CA ARG A 54 -12.14 4.32 9.24
C ARG A 54 -12.25 4.07 7.73
N ALA A 55 -12.50 2.85 7.26
CA ALA A 55 -12.61 2.59 5.82
C ALA A 55 -13.84 1.74 5.50
N ASN A 56 -15.01 2.38 5.42
CA ASN A 56 -16.20 1.76 4.82
C ASN A 56 -16.14 1.75 3.28
N SER A 57 -15.05 2.26 2.71
CA SER A 57 -14.79 2.28 1.29
C SER A 57 -13.29 2.53 1.13
N CYS A 58 -12.68 1.90 0.11
CA CYS A 58 -11.34 2.20 -0.34
C CYS A 58 -11.17 3.74 -0.40
N LEU A 59 -10.36 4.29 0.50
CA LEU A 59 -10.06 5.73 0.54
C LEU A 59 -8.75 5.91 -0.21
N ILE A 60 -8.85 6.36 -1.46
CA ILE A 60 -7.69 6.72 -2.26
C ILE A 60 -7.27 8.13 -1.85
N LEU A 61 -6.20 8.24 -1.08
CA LEU A 61 -5.57 9.52 -0.74
C LEU A 61 -4.18 9.53 -1.39
N HIS A 62 -3.96 10.36 -2.42
CA HIS A 62 -2.64 10.55 -3.06
C HIS A 62 -1.88 9.23 -3.36
N GLY A 63 -2.51 8.24 -3.98
CA GLY A 63 -1.85 6.97 -4.32
C GLY A 63 -1.79 5.94 -3.18
N TYR A 64 -2.40 6.22 -2.03
CA TYR A 64 -2.56 5.29 -0.91
C TYR A 64 -3.97 4.70 -0.91
N SER A 65 -4.07 3.38 -0.99
CA SER A 65 -5.33 2.63 -0.84
C SER A 65 -5.30 1.75 0.39
N PHE A 66 -6.45 1.52 0.99
CA PHE A 66 -6.60 0.70 2.20
C PHE A 66 -7.58 -0.44 1.96
N LEU A 67 -7.21 -1.66 2.37
CA LEU A 67 -8.10 -2.81 2.42
C LEU A 67 -8.20 -3.34 3.85
N ALA A 68 -9.43 -3.56 4.31
CA ALA A 68 -9.69 -4.20 5.59
C ALA A 68 -9.41 -5.71 5.50
N VAL A 69 -8.72 -6.25 6.50
CA VAL A 69 -8.56 -7.71 6.66
C VAL A 69 -9.70 -8.30 7.52
N PRO A 70 -10.12 -9.56 7.29
CA PRO A 70 -9.66 -10.47 6.25
C PRO A 70 -10.08 -10.02 4.84
N VAL A 71 -9.11 -9.95 3.92
CA VAL A 71 -9.35 -9.49 2.55
C VAL A 71 -9.73 -10.69 1.67
N LYS A 72 -10.84 -10.57 0.93
CA LYS A 72 -11.21 -11.56 -0.10
C LYS A 72 -10.32 -11.38 -1.32
N ILE A 73 -9.94 -12.48 -1.99
CA ILE A 73 -9.07 -12.43 -3.16
C ILE A 73 -9.63 -11.50 -4.26
N ASP A 74 -10.93 -11.52 -4.52
CA ASP A 74 -11.57 -10.65 -5.51
C ASP A 74 -11.45 -9.16 -5.17
N GLN A 75 -11.49 -8.82 -3.88
CA GLN A 75 -11.35 -7.44 -3.41
C GLN A 75 -9.90 -6.97 -3.56
N LEU A 76 -8.94 -7.85 -3.27
CA LEU A 76 -7.52 -7.57 -3.50
C LEU A 76 -7.23 -7.36 -4.99
N LEU A 77 -7.70 -8.27 -5.85
CA LEU A 77 -7.50 -8.19 -7.30
C LEU A 77 -8.07 -6.89 -7.88
N ARG A 78 -9.32 -6.54 -7.52
CA ARG A 78 -9.92 -5.25 -7.94
C ARG A 78 -9.13 -4.04 -7.45
N GLY A 79 -8.62 -4.08 -6.22
CA GLY A 79 -7.81 -3.00 -5.67
C GLY A 79 -6.48 -2.84 -6.43
N VAL A 80 -5.81 -3.95 -6.73
CA VAL A 80 -4.57 -3.98 -7.52
C VAL A 80 -4.81 -3.48 -8.94
N GLU A 81 -5.85 -4.00 -9.60
CA GLU A 81 -6.22 -3.61 -10.98
C GLU A 81 -6.47 -2.10 -11.07
N HIS A 82 -7.26 -1.56 -10.13
CA HIS A 82 -7.58 -0.14 -10.08
C HIS A 82 -6.35 0.76 -9.86
N LEU A 83 -5.38 0.29 -9.05
CA LEU A 83 -4.17 1.05 -8.74
C LEU A 83 -3.15 1.05 -9.89
N LEU A 84 -3.01 -0.07 -10.59
CA LEU A 84 -2.02 -0.24 -11.66
C LEU A 84 -2.52 0.25 -13.01
N PHE A 85 -3.81 0.07 -13.30
CA PHE A 85 -4.36 0.30 -14.64
C PHE A 85 -5.42 1.42 -14.68
N GLY A 86 -5.79 1.99 -13.53
CA GLY A 86 -6.83 3.00 -13.43
C GLY A 86 -8.24 2.40 -13.54
N LYS A 87 -9.24 3.28 -13.68
CA LYS A 87 -10.62 2.90 -13.96
C LYS A 87 -10.87 3.17 -15.45
N ASP A 88 -11.37 2.19 -16.19
CA ASP A 88 -12.11 2.47 -17.43
C ASP A 88 -13.25 3.47 -17.14
#